data_AF-A0A9D7DZR3-F1
#
_entry.id   AF-A0A9D7DZR3-F1
#
_cell.length_a   1.000
_cell.length_b   1.000
_cell.length_c   1.000
_cell.angle_alpha   90.00
_cell.angle_beta   90.00
_cell.angle_gamma   90.00
#
_symmetry.space_group_name_H-M   'P 1'
#
loop_
_entity.id
_entity.type
_entity.pdbx_description
1 polymer ?
#
loop_
_entity_poly.entity_id
_entity_poly.type
_entity_poly.pdbx_seq_one_letter_code
_entity_poly.pdbx_strand_id
1 'polypeptide(L)'
;MDDEIRVRDGAAEYRLPDWASALIWLGAWCRSYAAPGKRLVAFAVLPTRDLAASFACLGSLIEGSRRFKDSLSWSRFRALPTGSVVFWKQPPGTRTFSGTVIGFGRREGSGEFIRIETKLRSKNMAGLVQEISEHAFDRYLFTVEQPPSANRTDTYRKAESFFNHLLGKCDPKWLWADGAEALVVTSIAKFELNQEGVSLLTTGEPSVALSDVLCIARNKSQSHSKIRISHPRGNIVGTFPLAILDGPEAFYVHEHLDGTSNILVVSDRSEYRADIHDTVVQLKGMAAADAGSSPAGIPNTFPPGIEISAFVIDAY
;
A
#
# COMPACT_ATOMS: atom_id res chain seq x y z
N MET A 1 -15.04 1.69 -14.20
CA MET A 1 -13.92 2.34 -13.50
C MET A 1 -13.21 3.30 -14.44
N ASP A 2 -12.93 2.90 -15.68
CA ASP A 2 -12.17 3.74 -16.64
C ASP A 2 -12.82 5.08 -16.99
N ASP A 3 -14.15 5.19 -16.94
CA ASP A 3 -14.86 6.47 -17.17
C ASP A 3 -14.87 7.40 -15.93
N GLU A 4 -14.44 6.93 -14.76
CA GLU A 4 -14.52 7.69 -13.51
C GLU A 4 -13.22 8.39 -13.15
N ILE A 5 -12.07 7.96 -13.67
CA ILE A 5 -10.78 8.59 -13.43
C ILE A 5 -10.37 9.39 -14.66
N ARG A 6 -10.05 10.67 -14.46
CA ARG A 6 -9.53 11.56 -15.49
C ARG A 6 -8.23 12.19 -15.00
N VAL A 7 -7.36 12.57 -15.94
CA VAL A 7 -6.07 13.21 -15.65
C VAL A 7 -6.17 14.69 -15.98
N ARG A 8 -5.70 15.54 -15.07
CA ARG A 8 -5.53 16.97 -15.32
C ARG A 8 -4.05 17.28 -15.47
N ASP A 9 -3.73 17.92 -16.59
CA ASP A 9 -2.42 18.49 -16.88
C ASP A 9 -2.60 19.99 -17.16
N GLY A 10 -2.15 20.82 -16.22
CA GLY A 10 -2.46 22.25 -16.21
C GLY A 10 -3.97 22.52 -16.16
N ALA A 11 -4.49 23.17 -17.21
CA ALA A 11 -5.91 23.51 -17.33
C ALA A 11 -6.74 22.47 -18.12
N ALA A 12 -6.07 21.52 -18.78
CA ALA A 12 -6.73 20.55 -19.63
C ALA A 12 -7.07 19.27 -18.87
N GLU A 13 -8.23 18.69 -19.18
CA GLU A 13 -8.71 17.45 -18.60
C GLU A 13 -8.84 16.37 -19.65
N TYR A 14 -8.14 15.27 -19.44
CA TYR A 14 -8.09 14.14 -20.35
C TYR A 14 -8.74 12.93 -19.71
N ARG A 15 -9.33 12.06 -20.54
CA ARG A 15 -9.64 10.70 -20.08
C ARG A 15 -8.33 9.99 -19.73
N LEU A 16 -8.40 9.08 -18.76
CA LEU A 16 -7.25 8.25 -18.45
C LEU A 16 -6.88 7.44 -19.71
N PRO A 17 -5.64 7.51 -20.19
CA PRO A 17 -5.23 6.77 -21.37
C PRO A 17 -5.21 5.26 -21.08
N ASP A 18 -5.52 4.44 -22.09
CA ASP A 18 -5.69 2.99 -21.94
C ASP A 18 -4.51 2.29 -21.24
N TRP A 19 -3.29 2.74 -21.50
CA TRP A 19 -2.09 2.20 -20.86
C TRP A 19 -2.08 2.42 -19.34
N ALA A 20 -2.58 3.57 -18.87
CA ALA A 20 -2.67 3.87 -17.45
C ALA A 20 -3.79 3.07 -16.79
N SER A 21 -4.94 2.93 -17.46
CA SER A 21 -6.03 2.04 -17.02
C SER A 21 -5.56 0.60 -16.88
N ALA A 22 -4.79 0.09 -17.87
CA ALA A 22 -4.22 -1.25 -17.83
C ALA A 22 -3.23 -1.43 -16.67
N LEU A 23 -2.44 -0.41 -16.33
CA LEU A 23 -1.52 -0.46 -15.19
C LEU A 23 -2.22 -0.37 -13.84
N ILE A 24 -3.28 0.43 -13.72
CA ILE A 24 -4.17 0.41 -12.55
C ILE A 24 -4.77 -0.99 -12.38
N TRP A 25 -5.29 -1.57 -13.46
CA TRP A 25 -5.80 -2.93 -13.43
C TRP A 25 -4.72 -3.94 -12.99
N LEU A 26 -3.50 -3.83 -13.54
CA LEU A 26 -2.40 -4.74 -13.24
C LEU A 26 -1.97 -4.64 -11.76
N GLY A 27 -1.85 -3.43 -11.23
CA GLY A 27 -1.56 -3.21 -9.82
C GLY A 27 -2.64 -3.76 -8.89
N ALA A 28 -3.92 -3.55 -9.23
CA ALA A 28 -5.05 -4.10 -8.49
C ALA A 28 -5.05 -5.64 -8.54
N TRP A 29 -4.86 -6.22 -9.72
CA TRP A 29 -4.82 -7.66 -9.92
C TRP A 29 -3.67 -8.32 -9.15
N CYS A 30 -2.45 -7.79 -9.26
CA CYS A 30 -1.30 -8.30 -8.51
C CYS A 30 -1.52 -8.18 -7.00
N ARG A 31 -2.11 -7.09 -6.51
CA ARG A 31 -2.47 -6.91 -5.10
C ARG A 31 -3.57 -7.89 -4.64
N SER A 32 -4.46 -8.26 -5.56
CA SER A 32 -5.58 -9.16 -5.28
C SER A 32 -5.16 -10.63 -5.24
N TYR A 33 -4.05 -11.00 -5.89
CA TYR A 33 -3.63 -12.38 -5.93
C TYR A 33 -3.27 -12.89 -4.54
N ALA A 34 -3.88 -14.00 -4.12
CA ALA A 34 -3.58 -14.65 -2.86
C ALA A 34 -3.75 -16.15 -3.01
N ALA A 35 -2.68 -16.91 -2.81
CA ALA A 35 -2.69 -18.36 -2.79
C ALA A 35 -1.77 -18.84 -1.66
N PRO A 36 -2.19 -19.80 -0.80
CA PRO A 36 -1.38 -20.28 0.30
C PRO A 36 -0.03 -20.84 -0.18
N GLY A 37 1.08 -20.35 0.40
CA GLY A 37 2.42 -20.82 0.06
C GLY A 37 2.91 -20.46 -1.34
N LYS A 38 2.17 -19.61 -2.08
CA LYS A 38 2.53 -19.17 -3.43
C LYS A 38 2.56 -17.65 -3.50
N ARG A 39 3.35 -17.11 -4.43
CA ARG A 39 3.32 -15.70 -4.82
C ARG A 39 3.24 -15.53 -6.32
N LEU A 40 2.63 -14.42 -6.75
CA LEU A 40 2.59 -13.99 -8.13
C LEU A 40 3.81 -13.14 -8.45
N VAL A 41 4.45 -13.42 -9.58
CA VAL A 41 5.48 -12.56 -10.19
C VAL A 41 5.02 -12.17 -11.58
N ALA A 42 4.73 -10.89 -11.78
CA ALA A 42 4.31 -10.31 -13.05
C ALA A 42 5.40 -9.38 -13.59
N PHE A 43 5.60 -9.41 -14.90
CA PHE A 43 6.48 -8.53 -15.66
C PHE A 43 5.62 -7.74 -16.63
N ALA A 44 5.75 -6.42 -16.59
CA ALA A 44 5.18 -5.50 -17.57
C ALA A 44 6.32 -4.78 -18.28
N VAL A 45 6.46 -5.03 -19.59
CA VAL A 45 7.40 -4.34 -20.46
C VAL A 45 6.62 -3.29 -21.25
N LEU A 46 7.01 -2.04 -21.14
CA LEU A 46 6.30 -0.89 -21.72
C LEU A 46 7.21 -0.08 -22.67
N PRO A 47 6.64 0.73 -23.59
CA PRO A 47 7.44 1.62 -24.43
C PRO A 47 8.11 2.74 -23.63
N THR A 48 7.44 3.20 -22.57
CA THR A 48 7.98 4.05 -21.51
C THR A 48 7.35 3.61 -20.19
N ARG A 49 8.12 3.68 -19.10
CA ARG A 49 7.64 3.37 -17.75
C ARG A 49 7.44 4.60 -16.87
N ASP A 50 7.57 5.80 -17.41
CA ASP A 50 7.26 7.01 -16.63
C ASP A 50 5.81 6.95 -16.16
N LEU A 51 5.57 7.25 -14.87
CA LEU A 51 4.30 7.07 -14.15
C LEU A 51 3.77 5.63 -14.02
N ALA A 52 4.37 4.64 -14.65
CA ALA A 52 3.79 3.31 -14.71
C ALA A 52 3.63 2.67 -13.32
N ALA A 53 4.68 2.77 -12.49
CA ALA A 53 4.64 2.32 -11.11
C ALA A 53 3.62 3.11 -10.26
N SER A 54 3.41 4.41 -10.53
CA SER A 54 2.43 5.24 -9.82
C SER A 54 0.99 4.79 -10.11
N PHE A 55 0.67 4.48 -11.37
CA PHE A 55 -0.65 3.95 -11.73
C PHE A 55 -0.86 2.52 -11.20
N ALA A 56 0.17 1.68 -11.21
CA ALA A 56 0.10 0.38 -10.54
C ALA A 56 -0.11 0.51 -9.02
N CYS A 57 0.51 1.50 -8.36
CA CYS A 57 0.22 1.80 -6.95
C CYS A 57 -1.24 2.17 -6.72
N LEU A 58 -1.81 3.02 -7.58
CA LEU A 58 -3.22 3.39 -7.50
C LEU A 58 -4.13 2.16 -7.59
N GLY A 59 -3.84 1.23 -8.51
CA GLY A 59 -4.49 -0.07 -8.59
C GLY A 59 -4.41 -0.85 -7.28
N SER A 60 -3.22 -0.93 -6.69
CA SER A 60 -2.99 -1.60 -5.41
C SER A 60 -3.79 -0.96 -4.27
N LEU A 61 -3.93 0.38 -4.26
CA LEU A 61 -4.74 1.08 -3.26
C LEU A 61 -6.24 0.79 -3.41
N ILE A 62 -6.73 0.80 -4.65
CA ILE A 62 -8.13 0.46 -4.96
C ILE A 62 -8.47 -0.95 -4.47
N GLU A 63 -7.59 -1.92 -4.74
CA GLU A 63 -7.83 -3.29 -4.27
C GLU A 63 -7.63 -3.43 -2.76
N GLY A 64 -6.66 -2.73 -2.18
CA GLY A 64 -6.42 -2.71 -0.74
C GLY A 64 -7.65 -2.20 0.04
N SER A 65 -8.26 -1.12 -0.43
CA SER A 65 -9.44 -0.54 0.20
C SER A 65 -10.66 -1.47 0.12
N ARG A 66 -10.87 -2.15 -1.01
CA ARG A 66 -11.95 -3.15 -1.19
C ARG A 66 -11.80 -4.37 -0.28
N ARG A 67 -10.56 -4.73 0.03
CA ARG A 67 -10.23 -5.88 0.89
C ARG A 67 -10.12 -5.54 2.36
N PHE A 68 -10.21 -4.26 2.71
CA PHE A 68 -10.15 -3.85 4.10
C PHE A 68 -11.32 -4.43 4.89
N LYS A 69 -11.01 -5.24 5.90
CA LYS A 69 -12.01 -5.87 6.78
C LYS A 69 -12.08 -5.18 8.13
N ASP A 70 -10.92 -4.92 8.71
CA ASP A 70 -10.79 -4.25 9.99
C ASP A 70 -9.37 -3.70 10.17
N SER A 71 -9.25 -2.77 11.11
CA SER A 71 -8.00 -2.24 11.63
C SER A 71 -7.31 -3.24 12.58
N LEU A 72 -6.43 -2.76 13.46
CA LEU A 72 -5.71 -3.58 14.43
C LEU A 72 -6.68 -4.26 15.40
N SER A 73 -7.06 -5.52 15.15
CA SER A 73 -7.96 -6.32 16.01
C SER A 73 -7.43 -6.52 17.43
N TRP A 74 -8.30 -6.79 18.41
CA TRP A 74 -7.92 -7.08 19.80
C TRP A 74 -6.82 -8.15 19.92
N SER A 75 -6.95 -9.26 19.18
CA SER A 75 -5.98 -10.36 19.23
C SER A 75 -4.59 -9.94 18.74
N ARG A 76 -4.52 -9.17 17.64
CA ARG A 76 -3.27 -8.58 17.14
C ARG A 76 -2.70 -7.56 18.11
N PHE A 77 -3.54 -6.72 18.70
CA PHE A 77 -3.11 -5.75 19.71
C PHE A 77 -2.54 -6.47 20.94
N ARG A 78 -3.21 -7.52 21.41
CA ARG A 78 -2.77 -8.34 22.54
C ARG A 78 -1.42 -9.01 22.30
N ALA A 79 -1.13 -9.37 21.05
CA ALA A 79 0.15 -9.95 20.66
C ALA A 79 1.30 -8.92 20.59
N LEU A 80 1.03 -7.61 20.76
CA LEU A 80 2.08 -6.60 20.76
C LEU A 80 3.03 -6.79 21.96
N PRO A 81 4.35 -6.73 21.75
CA PRO A 81 5.31 -6.75 22.84
C PRO A 81 5.10 -5.59 23.82
N THR A 82 5.33 -5.83 25.12
CA THR A 82 5.49 -4.75 26.10
C THR A 82 6.60 -3.79 25.63
N GLY A 83 6.35 -2.49 25.74
CA GLY A 83 7.22 -1.45 25.19
C GLY A 83 6.79 -0.96 23.80
N SER A 84 5.83 -1.63 23.14
CA SER A 84 5.32 -1.18 21.84
C SER A 84 4.66 0.19 21.95
N VAL A 85 5.01 1.08 21.02
CA VAL A 85 4.36 2.39 20.90
C VAL A 85 3.08 2.22 20.11
N VAL A 86 1.99 2.78 20.63
CA VAL A 86 0.67 2.74 20.03
C VAL A 86 0.06 4.13 20.02
N PHE A 87 -0.76 4.38 19.02
CA PHE A 87 -1.52 5.60 18.84
C PHE A 87 -3.00 5.26 18.78
N TRP A 88 -3.85 6.15 19.28
CA TRP A 88 -5.29 5.95 19.19
C TRP A 88 -6.08 7.24 19.13
N LYS A 89 -7.28 7.13 18.56
CA LYS A 89 -8.31 8.18 18.62
C LYS A 89 -9.54 7.62 19.32
N GLN A 90 -10.16 8.46 20.15
CA GLN A 90 -11.45 8.18 20.76
C GLN A 90 -12.53 8.90 19.96
N PRO A 91 -13.50 8.22 19.32
CA PRO A 91 -14.66 8.84 18.69
C PRO A 91 -15.52 9.59 19.71
N PRO A 92 -16.11 10.74 19.34
CA PRO A 92 -16.01 11.46 18.06
C PRO A 92 -14.80 12.41 17.98
N GLY A 93 -13.83 12.28 18.88
CA GLY A 93 -12.69 13.18 19.00
C GLY A 93 -11.69 13.10 17.85
N THR A 94 -11.19 14.27 17.44
CA THR A 94 -10.09 14.42 16.49
C THR A 94 -8.71 14.25 17.14
N ARG A 95 -8.66 14.23 18.47
CA ARG A 95 -7.44 14.17 19.24
C ARG A 95 -6.81 12.79 19.14
N THR A 96 -5.60 12.76 18.59
CA THR A 96 -4.73 11.59 18.63
C THR A 96 -4.01 11.52 19.96
N PHE A 97 -4.05 10.36 20.59
CA PHE A 97 -3.26 10.00 21.76
C PHE A 97 -2.12 9.08 21.34
N SER A 98 -1.08 9.03 22.16
CA SER A 98 0.04 8.12 22.00
C SER A 98 0.49 7.61 23.34
N GLY A 99 1.01 6.39 23.39
CA GLY A 99 1.47 5.76 24.61
C GLY A 99 2.28 4.50 24.35
N THR A 100 2.74 3.90 25.44
CA THR A 100 3.50 2.65 25.42
C THR A 100 2.67 1.55 26.06
N VAL A 101 2.56 0.39 25.41
CA VAL A 101 1.94 -0.80 26.02
C VAL A 101 2.81 -1.27 27.17
N ILE A 102 2.30 -1.23 28.41
CA ILE A 102 3.05 -1.65 29.60
C ILE A 102 2.62 -3.04 30.11
N GLY A 103 1.51 -3.58 29.59
CA GLY A 103 1.09 -4.94 29.88
C GLY A 103 -0.40 -5.17 29.70
N PHE A 104 -0.82 -6.36 30.08
CA PHE A 104 -2.20 -6.84 29.98
C PHE A 104 -2.64 -7.35 31.33
N GLY A 105 -3.94 -7.23 31.63
CA GLY A 105 -4.50 -7.70 32.89
C GLY A 105 -5.93 -8.22 32.70
N ARG A 106 -6.47 -8.80 33.77
CA ARG A 106 -7.86 -9.24 33.83
C ARG A 106 -8.47 -8.71 35.12
N ARG A 107 -9.65 -8.08 35.02
CA ARG A 107 -10.40 -7.60 36.18
C ARG A 107 -11.69 -8.38 36.27
N GLU A 108 -12.01 -8.80 37.48
CA GLU A 108 -13.21 -9.58 37.76
C GLU A 108 -14.45 -8.82 37.28
N GLY A 109 -15.34 -9.50 36.55
CA GLY A 109 -16.57 -8.93 35.97
C GLY A 109 -16.41 -7.99 34.76
N SER A 110 -15.21 -7.54 34.41
CA SER A 110 -14.98 -6.59 33.29
C SER A 110 -14.12 -7.13 32.15
N GLY A 111 -13.61 -8.36 32.31
CA GLY A 111 -12.86 -9.05 31.27
C GLY A 111 -11.38 -8.68 31.25
N GLU A 112 -10.74 -8.90 30.11
CA GLU A 112 -9.36 -8.52 29.88
C GLU A 112 -9.25 -7.03 29.53
N PHE A 113 -8.13 -6.43 29.92
CA PHE A 113 -7.80 -5.04 29.63
C PHE A 113 -6.33 -4.89 29.30
N ILE A 114 -6.02 -3.85 28.53
CA ILE A 114 -4.67 -3.45 28.18
C ILE A 114 -4.30 -2.22 29.00
N ARG A 115 -3.06 -2.16 29.49
CA ARG A 115 -2.48 -0.99 30.12
C ARG A 115 -1.58 -0.24 29.16
N ILE A 116 -1.88 1.04 28.96
CA ILE A 116 -1.10 1.93 28.11
C ILE A 116 -0.65 3.12 28.95
N GLU A 117 0.66 3.32 29.05
CA GLU A 117 1.23 4.53 29.64
C GLU A 117 1.19 5.67 28.63
N THR A 118 0.42 6.72 28.93
CA THR A 118 0.20 7.83 28.00
C THR A 118 1.40 8.78 27.92
N LYS A 119 1.79 9.13 26.69
CA LYS A 119 2.79 10.16 26.37
C LYS A 119 2.06 11.43 25.94
N LEU A 120 1.53 12.20 26.87
CA LEU A 120 0.88 13.49 26.57
C LEU A 120 1.83 14.67 26.79
N ARG A 121 1.76 15.67 25.90
CA ARG A 121 2.55 16.93 25.97
C ARG A 121 2.24 17.81 27.19
N SER A 122 1.12 17.59 27.87
CA SER A 122 0.75 18.34 29.08
C SER A 122 1.39 17.70 30.31
N LYS A 123 2.15 18.48 31.09
CA LYS A 123 2.80 18.05 32.35
C LYS A 123 1.85 17.36 33.34
N ASN A 124 0.54 17.62 33.23
CA ASN A 124 -0.46 17.11 34.18
C ASN A 124 -0.96 15.69 33.89
N MET A 125 -0.53 15.05 32.77
CA MET A 125 -1.04 13.72 32.35
C MET A 125 0.07 12.75 31.90
N ALA A 126 1.34 13.17 31.93
CA ALA A 126 2.45 12.29 31.59
C ALA A 126 2.59 11.18 32.65
N GLY A 127 2.68 9.91 32.22
CA GLY A 127 2.73 8.76 33.13
C GLY A 127 1.36 8.25 33.60
N LEU A 128 0.25 8.83 33.10
CA LEU A 128 -1.07 8.28 33.36
C LEU A 128 -1.21 6.93 32.63
N VAL A 129 -1.53 5.88 33.39
CA VAL A 129 -1.86 4.56 32.86
C VAL A 129 -3.33 4.53 32.50
N GLN A 130 -3.62 4.36 31.21
CA GLN A 130 -4.96 4.13 30.71
C GLN A 130 -5.21 2.62 30.60
N GLU A 131 -6.32 2.16 31.18
CA GLU A 131 -6.81 0.79 31.02
C GLU A 131 -7.91 0.76 29.97
N ILE A 132 -7.75 -0.08 28.94
CA ILE A 132 -8.72 -0.22 27.84
C ILE A 132 -9.18 -1.66 27.81
N SER A 133 -10.47 -1.88 28.10
CA SER A 133 -11.06 -3.22 28.11
C SER A 133 -11.33 -3.73 26.70
N GLU A 134 -11.35 -5.05 26.55
CA GLU A 134 -11.70 -5.72 25.29
C GLU A 134 -13.03 -5.23 24.72
N HIS A 135 -14.06 -5.12 25.56
CA HIS A 135 -15.39 -4.65 25.18
C HIS A 135 -15.43 -3.18 24.72
N ALA A 136 -14.44 -2.37 25.10
CA ALA A 136 -14.34 -0.98 24.69
C ALA A 136 -13.37 -0.79 23.52
N PHE A 137 -12.64 -1.83 23.11
CA PHE A 137 -11.55 -1.72 22.15
C PHE A 137 -12.01 -1.22 20.78
N ASP A 138 -13.09 -1.79 20.24
CA ASP A 138 -13.66 -1.43 18.94
C ASP A 138 -14.20 0.01 18.88
N ARG A 139 -14.32 0.66 20.05
CA ARG A 139 -14.66 2.08 20.13
C ARG A 139 -13.47 2.96 19.79
N TYR A 140 -12.25 2.46 19.75
CA TYR A 140 -11.06 3.25 19.43
C TYR A 140 -10.52 2.85 18.06
N LEU A 141 -9.85 3.79 17.39
CA LEU A 141 -9.02 3.46 16.23
C LEU A 141 -7.57 3.39 16.70
N PHE A 142 -7.06 2.17 16.89
CA PHE A 142 -5.67 1.94 17.27
C PHE A 142 -4.78 1.76 16.04
N THR A 143 -3.57 2.33 16.13
CA THR A 143 -2.50 2.16 15.14
C THR A 143 -1.16 1.97 15.85
N VAL A 144 -0.24 1.22 15.24
CA VAL A 144 1.18 1.15 15.62
C VAL A 144 2.03 2.10 14.77
N GLU A 145 1.56 2.47 13.58
CA GLU A 145 2.16 3.51 12.77
C GLU A 145 1.77 4.89 13.31
N GLN A 146 2.72 5.82 13.29
CA GLN A 146 2.48 7.18 13.74
C GLN A 146 1.49 7.86 12.79
N PRO A 147 0.32 8.31 13.26
CA PRO A 147 -0.66 8.96 12.40
C PRO A 147 -0.06 10.17 11.68
N PRO A 148 -0.60 10.54 10.50
CA PRO A 148 -0.12 11.68 9.74
C PRO A 148 -0.02 12.95 10.60
N SER A 149 1.02 13.75 10.37
CA SER A 149 1.12 15.07 11.01
C SER A 149 -0.07 15.96 10.62
N ALA A 150 -0.30 17.05 11.36
CA ALA A 150 -1.36 18.00 11.03
C ALA A 150 -1.27 18.47 9.56
N ASN A 151 -0.07 18.78 9.08
CA ASN A 151 0.17 19.21 7.69
C ASN A 151 -0.17 18.14 6.66
N ARG A 152 0.00 16.85 6.99
CA ARG A 152 -0.35 15.74 6.09
C ARG A 152 -1.81 15.31 6.22
N THR A 153 -2.50 15.68 7.29
CA THR A 153 -3.90 15.27 7.52
C THR A 153 -4.80 15.73 6.38
N ASP A 154 -4.56 16.91 5.81
CA ASP A 154 -5.34 17.41 4.68
C ASP A 154 -5.09 16.63 3.38
N THR A 155 -3.85 16.21 3.12
CA THR A 155 -3.52 15.28 2.01
C THR A 155 -4.33 13.98 2.15
N TYR A 156 -4.38 13.41 3.35
CA TYR A 156 -5.16 12.19 3.59
C TYR A 156 -6.67 12.39 3.42
N ARG A 157 -7.21 13.53 3.85
CA ARG A 157 -8.63 13.86 3.62
C ARG A 157 -8.96 13.99 2.13
N LYS A 158 -8.06 14.58 1.33
CA LYS A 158 -8.23 14.67 -0.13
C LYS A 158 -8.23 13.28 -0.76
N ALA A 159 -7.28 12.42 -0.37
CA ALA A 159 -7.24 11.03 -0.83
C ALA A 159 -8.50 10.25 -0.40
N GLU A 160 -8.97 10.44 0.84
CA GLU A 160 -10.22 9.86 1.34
C GLU A 160 -11.42 10.30 0.49
N SER A 161 -11.57 11.60 0.20
CA SER A 161 -12.64 12.11 -0.68
C SER A 161 -12.57 11.47 -2.06
N PHE A 162 -11.36 11.42 -2.64
CA PHE A 162 -11.11 10.82 -3.95
C PHE A 162 -11.54 9.34 -3.98
N PHE A 163 -11.10 8.52 -3.04
CA PHE A 163 -11.46 7.09 -2.99
C PHE A 163 -12.93 6.87 -2.65
N ASN A 164 -13.53 7.69 -1.79
CA ASN A 164 -14.95 7.62 -1.48
C ASN A 164 -15.81 7.89 -2.73
N HIS A 165 -15.45 8.88 -3.54
CA HIS A 165 -16.12 9.14 -4.80
C HIS A 165 -15.88 8.05 -5.83
N LEU A 166 -14.63 7.63 -6.01
CA LEU A 166 -14.25 6.61 -6.99
C LEU A 166 -14.91 5.25 -6.72
N LEU A 167 -15.07 4.87 -5.45
CA LEU A 167 -15.52 3.53 -5.07
C LEU A 167 -16.96 3.50 -4.52
N GLY A 168 -17.54 4.66 -4.22
CA GLY A 168 -18.88 4.84 -3.62
C GLY A 168 -19.01 4.37 -2.17
N LYS A 169 -18.39 3.25 -1.80
CA LYS A 169 -18.42 2.63 -0.45
C LYS A 169 -17.03 2.16 -0.02
N CYS A 170 -16.07 3.09 0.09
CA CYS A 170 -14.81 2.82 0.76
C CYS A 170 -15.01 2.97 2.27
N ASP A 171 -14.53 2.02 3.10
CA ASP A 171 -14.45 2.28 4.54
C ASP A 171 -13.33 3.30 4.77
N PRO A 172 -13.64 4.51 5.25
CA PRO A 172 -12.62 5.54 5.44
C PRO A 172 -11.55 5.11 6.45
N LYS A 173 -11.85 4.20 7.39
CA LYS A 173 -10.88 3.67 8.35
C LYS A 173 -9.70 2.99 7.66
N TRP A 174 -9.90 2.41 6.48
CA TRP A 174 -8.83 1.77 5.71
C TRP A 174 -7.65 2.72 5.55
N LEU A 175 -7.91 3.95 5.09
CA LEU A 175 -6.86 4.91 4.78
C LEU A 175 -6.05 5.29 6.03
N TRP A 176 -6.64 5.19 7.22
CA TRP A 176 -6.04 5.52 8.52
C TRP A 176 -5.51 4.30 9.30
N ALA A 177 -5.74 3.08 8.83
CA ALA A 177 -5.28 1.85 9.47
C ALA A 177 -3.83 1.49 9.10
N ASP A 178 -3.12 0.81 10.00
CA ASP A 178 -1.73 0.38 9.77
C ASP A 178 -1.57 -0.48 8.51
N GLY A 179 -0.35 -0.49 7.99
CA GLY A 179 0.03 -1.33 6.86
C GLY A 179 -0.05 -0.59 5.53
N ALA A 180 1.00 -0.78 4.75
CA ALA A 180 1.05 -0.34 3.37
C ALA A 180 0.46 -1.40 2.43
N GLU A 181 -0.19 -0.94 1.38
CA GLU A 181 -0.74 -1.81 0.33
C GLU A 181 0.32 -2.24 -0.67
N ALA A 182 1.33 -1.40 -0.88
CA ALA A 182 2.46 -1.74 -1.72
C ALA A 182 3.77 -1.06 -1.27
N LEU A 183 4.87 -1.70 -1.66
CA LEU A 183 6.21 -1.12 -1.70
C LEU A 183 6.58 -0.84 -3.15
N VAL A 184 7.04 0.36 -3.45
CA VAL A 184 7.71 0.70 -4.71
C VAL A 184 9.20 0.74 -4.48
N VAL A 185 9.96 0.03 -5.30
CA VAL A 185 11.41 0.14 -5.33
C VAL A 185 11.82 0.86 -6.61
N THR A 186 12.39 2.05 -6.47
CA THR A 186 12.72 2.93 -7.60
C THR A 186 13.68 4.05 -7.18
N SER A 187 14.17 4.84 -8.14
CA SER A 187 14.81 6.11 -7.84
C SER A 187 13.78 7.10 -7.29
N ILE A 188 13.84 7.37 -5.97
CA ILE A 188 12.87 8.23 -5.27
C ILE A 188 12.73 9.59 -5.96
N ALA A 189 13.86 10.23 -6.29
CA ALA A 189 13.84 11.55 -6.94
C ALA A 189 13.18 11.51 -8.32
N LYS A 190 13.47 10.48 -9.13
CA LYS A 190 12.83 10.32 -10.46
C LYS A 190 11.34 10.04 -10.32
N PHE A 191 10.96 9.20 -9.36
CA PHE A 191 9.57 8.85 -9.11
C PHE A 191 8.74 10.05 -8.64
N GLU A 192 9.28 10.88 -7.75
CA GLU A 192 8.67 12.13 -7.31
C GLU A 192 8.56 13.14 -8.46
N LEU A 193 9.64 13.32 -9.24
CA LEU A 193 9.65 14.21 -10.41
C LEU A 193 8.62 13.79 -11.47
N ASN A 194 8.52 12.49 -11.77
CA ASN A 194 7.58 11.98 -12.77
C ASN A 194 6.11 12.24 -12.41
N GLN A 195 5.79 12.43 -11.13
CA GLN A 195 4.44 12.75 -10.65
C GLN A 195 4.14 14.25 -10.60
N GLU A 196 5.16 15.10 -10.76
CA GLU A 196 5.00 16.55 -10.66
C GLU A 196 4.03 17.04 -11.74
N GLY A 197 3.07 17.89 -11.33
CA GLY A 197 2.04 18.42 -12.22
C GLY A 197 0.90 17.45 -12.55
N VAL A 198 1.03 16.15 -12.22
CA VAL A 198 -0.01 15.16 -12.50
C VAL A 198 -1.07 15.17 -11.40
N SER A 199 -2.30 15.49 -11.77
CA SER A 199 -3.46 15.40 -10.88
C SER A 199 -4.53 14.47 -11.43
N LEU A 200 -5.20 13.76 -10.53
CA LEU A 200 -6.35 12.92 -10.83
C LEU A 200 -7.64 13.64 -10.46
N LEU A 201 -8.70 13.37 -11.20
CA LEU A 201 -10.03 13.87 -10.89
C LEU A 201 -11.06 12.77 -11.08
N THR A 202 -12.06 12.79 -10.21
CA THR A 202 -13.30 12.01 -10.35
C THR A 202 -14.43 12.95 -10.69
N THR A 203 -15.48 12.43 -11.33
CA THR A 203 -16.66 13.21 -11.69
C THR A 203 -17.24 13.94 -10.46
N GLY A 204 -17.31 15.27 -10.51
CA GLY A 204 -17.91 16.11 -9.46
C GLY A 204 -16.97 16.55 -8.34
N GLU A 205 -15.71 16.09 -8.32
CA GLU A 205 -14.75 16.41 -7.26
C GLU A 205 -13.60 17.31 -7.77
N PRO A 206 -12.96 18.08 -6.87
CA PRO A 206 -11.74 18.80 -7.21
C PRO A 206 -10.60 17.82 -7.55
N SER A 207 -9.69 18.25 -8.43
CA SER A 207 -8.51 17.45 -8.76
C SER A 207 -7.59 17.30 -7.54
N VAL A 208 -7.03 16.10 -7.36
CA VAL A 208 -6.08 15.77 -6.31
C VAL A 208 -4.76 15.38 -6.95
N ALA A 209 -3.64 15.90 -6.45
CA ALA A 209 -2.32 15.53 -6.95
C ALA A 209 -2.11 14.00 -6.83
N LEU A 210 -1.50 13.37 -7.82
CA LEU A 210 -1.28 11.92 -7.84
C LEU A 210 -0.50 11.48 -6.59
N SER A 211 0.54 12.23 -6.20
CA SER A 211 1.33 11.97 -5.01
C SER A 211 0.53 12.03 -3.70
N ASP A 212 -0.47 12.91 -3.63
CA ASP A 212 -1.41 13.02 -2.50
C ASP A 212 -2.32 11.78 -2.43
N VAL A 213 -2.90 11.37 -3.57
CA VAL A 213 -3.76 10.16 -3.66
C VAL A 213 -2.99 8.92 -3.22
N LEU A 214 -1.72 8.79 -3.64
CA LEU A 214 -0.89 7.63 -3.33
C LEU A 214 -0.46 7.56 -1.85
N CYS A 215 -0.62 8.64 -1.08
CA CYS A 215 -0.28 8.69 0.36
C CYS A 215 1.12 8.12 0.66
N ILE A 216 2.12 8.52 -0.13
CA ILE A 216 3.47 7.92 -0.13
C ILE A 216 4.24 8.30 1.13
N ALA A 217 5.05 7.38 1.65
CA ALA A 217 6.17 7.71 2.53
C ALA A 217 7.38 6.83 2.24
N ARG A 218 8.57 7.30 2.66
CA ARG A 218 9.79 6.48 2.58
C ARG A 218 9.65 5.22 3.41
N ASN A 219 10.21 4.12 2.93
CA ASN A 219 10.32 2.89 3.71
C ASN A 219 11.14 3.16 4.98
N LYS A 220 10.81 2.45 6.08
CA LYS A 220 11.35 2.65 7.44
C LYS A 220 10.99 3.96 8.15
N SER A 221 10.25 4.86 7.49
CA SER A 221 9.61 5.96 8.19
C SER A 221 8.56 5.41 9.15
N GLN A 222 8.56 5.84 10.41
CA GLN A 222 7.46 5.55 11.35
C GLN A 222 6.15 6.24 10.95
N SER A 223 6.16 7.13 9.96
CA SER A 223 4.96 7.79 9.48
C SER A 223 4.02 6.79 8.82
N HIS A 224 2.74 6.96 9.11
CA HIS A 224 1.64 6.34 8.41
C HIS A 224 1.68 6.61 6.89
N SER A 225 1.49 5.56 6.08
CA SER A 225 1.41 5.62 4.61
C SER A 225 0.84 4.35 4.00
N LYS A 226 0.13 4.50 2.88
CA LYS A 226 -0.40 3.36 2.13
C LYS A 226 0.51 2.85 1.02
N ILE A 227 1.43 3.70 0.54
CA ILE A 227 2.50 3.29 -0.36
C ILE A 227 3.84 3.59 0.32
N ARG A 228 4.70 2.58 0.41
CA ARG A 228 6.10 2.77 0.81
C ARG A 228 6.96 2.92 -0.44
N ILE A 229 7.95 3.79 -0.37
CA ILE A 229 8.97 3.91 -1.42
C ILE A 229 10.36 3.63 -0.88
N SER A 230 11.14 2.81 -1.58
CA SER A 230 12.53 2.51 -1.25
C SER A 230 13.43 2.70 -2.47
N HIS A 231 14.67 3.11 -2.21
CA HIS A 231 15.71 3.08 -3.22
C HIS A 231 16.20 1.64 -3.42
N PRO A 232 16.59 1.22 -4.65
CA PRO A 232 17.13 -0.12 -4.90
C PRO A 232 18.34 -0.48 -4.03
N ARG A 233 19.21 0.50 -3.77
CA ARG A 233 20.38 0.34 -2.88
C ARG A 233 20.06 0.48 -1.39
N GLY A 234 18.79 0.69 -1.03
CA GLY A 234 18.35 0.82 0.34
C GLY A 234 18.09 -0.54 0.97
N ASN A 235 18.18 -0.64 2.29
CA ASN A 235 17.75 -1.84 2.99
C ASN A 235 16.21 -1.85 3.08
N ILE A 236 15.59 -2.80 2.38
CA ILE A 236 14.15 -3.01 2.32
C ILE A 236 13.73 -3.82 3.55
N VAL A 237 12.81 -3.25 4.34
CA VAL A 237 12.27 -3.89 5.54
C VAL A 237 10.75 -3.81 5.50
N GLY A 238 10.10 -4.85 6.02
CA GLY A 238 8.65 -4.97 6.11
C GLY A 238 8.09 -6.01 5.14
N THR A 239 6.88 -6.47 5.44
CA THR A 239 6.11 -7.38 4.59
C THR A 239 5.04 -6.55 3.89
N PHE A 240 4.96 -6.68 2.56
CA PHE A 240 4.06 -5.89 1.73
C PHE A 240 3.21 -6.82 0.88
N PRO A 241 1.90 -6.59 0.73
CA PRO A 241 1.08 -7.40 -0.15
C PRO A 241 1.56 -7.40 -1.61
N LEU A 242 2.13 -6.29 -2.06
CA LEU A 242 2.68 -6.10 -3.40
C LEU A 242 3.99 -5.31 -3.35
N ALA A 243 5.01 -5.79 -4.03
CA ALA A 243 6.23 -5.06 -4.33
C ALA A 243 6.27 -4.70 -5.83
N ILE A 244 6.40 -3.41 -6.14
CA ILE A 244 6.51 -2.88 -7.50
C ILE A 244 7.97 -2.52 -7.74
N LEU A 245 8.64 -3.27 -8.60
CA LEU A 245 10.05 -3.09 -8.97
C LEU A 245 10.11 -2.28 -10.26
N ASP A 246 10.38 -1.00 -10.13
CA ASP A 246 10.35 -0.04 -11.23
C ASP A 246 11.75 0.14 -11.82
N GLY A 247 12.02 -0.63 -12.88
CA GLY A 247 13.25 -0.60 -13.67
C GLY A 247 14.29 -1.67 -13.30
N PRO A 248 15.39 -1.73 -14.07
CA PRO A 248 16.40 -2.79 -13.95
C PRO A 248 17.11 -2.78 -12.59
N GLU A 249 17.47 -1.60 -12.07
CA GLU A 249 18.13 -1.50 -10.76
C GLU A 249 17.21 -2.01 -9.63
N ALA A 250 15.91 -1.75 -9.73
CA ALA A 250 14.92 -2.25 -8.78
C ALA A 250 14.70 -3.75 -8.91
N PHE A 251 14.78 -4.30 -10.13
CA PHE A 251 14.62 -5.73 -10.35
C PHE A 251 15.62 -6.57 -9.54
N TYR A 252 16.88 -6.16 -9.44
CA TYR A 252 17.90 -6.93 -8.71
C TYR A 252 17.67 -7.02 -7.18
N VAL A 253 16.72 -6.26 -6.62
CA VAL A 253 16.40 -6.38 -5.19
C VAL A 253 15.39 -7.47 -4.87
N HIS A 254 14.82 -8.14 -5.89
CA HIS A 254 13.71 -9.09 -5.70
C HIS A 254 14.05 -10.24 -4.74
N GLU A 255 15.32 -10.64 -4.67
CA GLU A 255 15.83 -11.67 -3.75
C GLU A 255 15.79 -11.23 -2.27
N HIS A 256 15.78 -9.92 -2.00
CA HIS A 256 15.71 -9.35 -0.66
C HIS A 256 14.27 -9.07 -0.21
N LEU A 257 13.28 -9.30 -1.06
CA LEU A 257 11.88 -9.12 -0.71
C LEU A 257 11.36 -10.31 0.10
N ASP A 258 10.39 -10.03 0.97
CA ASP A 258 9.67 -11.05 1.71
C ASP A 258 9.02 -12.06 0.75
N GLY A 259 9.19 -13.36 1.04
CA GLY A 259 8.71 -14.48 0.23
C GLY A 259 7.21 -14.49 -0.03
N THR A 260 6.41 -13.85 0.81
CA THR A 260 4.95 -13.80 0.70
C THR A 260 4.45 -12.63 -0.16
N SER A 261 5.33 -11.69 -0.52
CA SER A 261 4.95 -10.53 -1.33
C SER A 261 4.76 -10.94 -2.80
N ASN A 262 3.64 -10.53 -3.41
CA ASN A 262 3.54 -10.55 -4.86
C ASN A 262 4.51 -9.51 -5.45
N ILE A 263 5.02 -9.77 -6.65
CA ILE A 263 6.00 -8.91 -7.31
C ILE A 263 5.44 -8.46 -8.66
N LEU A 264 5.48 -7.16 -8.91
CA LEU A 264 5.25 -6.56 -10.22
C LEU A 264 6.52 -5.85 -10.68
N VAL A 265 7.17 -6.39 -11.70
CA VAL A 265 8.32 -5.77 -12.36
C VAL A 265 7.81 -4.90 -13.49
N VAL A 266 8.17 -3.63 -13.46
CA VAL A 266 7.86 -2.65 -14.51
C VAL A 266 9.18 -2.31 -15.20
N SER A 267 9.25 -2.51 -16.51
CA SER A 267 10.47 -2.24 -17.28
C SER A 267 10.15 -1.50 -18.56
N ASP A 268 11.04 -0.58 -18.92
CA ASP A 268 11.04 -0.02 -20.27
C ASP A 268 11.59 -1.05 -21.26
N ARG A 269 11.06 -1.09 -22.47
CA ARG A 269 11.54 -2.00 -23.53
C ARG A 269 13.03 -1.81 -23.83
N SER A 270 13.54 -0.59 -23.73
CA SER A 270 14.98 -0.28 -23.91
C SER A 270 15.85 -0.72 -22.73
N GLU A 271 15.25 -0.94 -21.56
CA GLU A 271 15.93 -1.39 -20.34
C GLU A 271 15.82 -2.90 -20.12
N TYR A 272 15.00 -3.59 -20.91
CA TYR A 272 14.81 -5.04 -20.82
C TYR A 272 16.05 -5.77 -21.35
N ARG A 273 16.88 -6.25 -20.42
CA ARG A 273 18.17 -6.88 -20.68
C ARG A 273 18.08 -8.41 -20.67
N ALA A 274 19.13 -9.06 -21.18
CA ALA A 274 19.23 -10.51 -21.29
C ALA A 274 19.15 -11.22 -19.92
N ASP A 275 19.73 -10.65 -18.88
CA ASP A 275 19.68 -11.21 -17.52
C ASP A 275 18.27 -11.16 -16.90
N ILE A 276 17.52 -10.08 -17.10
CA ILE A 276 16.10 -10.01 -16.73
C ILE A 276 15.31 -11.08 -17.51
N HIS A 277 15.62 -11.24 -18.80
CA HIS A 277 15.01 -12.28 -19.62
C HIS A 277 15.31 -13.70 -19.11
N ASP A 278 16.56 -13.98 -18.75
CA ASP A 278 16.98 -15.26 -18.20
C ASP A 278 16.25 -15.59 -16.90
N THR A 279 16.05 -14.61 -16.01
CA THR A 279 15.22 -14.79 -14.82
C THR A 279 13.76 -15.07 -15.17
N VAL A 280 13.19 -14.38 -16.16
CA VAL A 280 11.82 -14.66 -16.65
C VAL A 280 11.70 -16.10 -17.15
N VAL A 281 12.70 -16.58 -17.90
CA VAL A 281 12.76 -17.98 -18.38
C VAL A 281 12.87 -18.96 -17.23
N GLN A 282 13.70 -18.67 -16.23
CA GLN A 282 13.83 -19.50 -15.02
C GLN A 282 12.52 -19.59 -14.24
N LEU A 283 11.86 -18.45 -14.01
CA LEU A 283 10.56 -18.38 -13.33
C LEU A 283 9.48 -19.14 -14.09
N LYS A 284 9.48 -19.05 -15.43
CA LYS A 284 8.60 -19.85 -16.28
C LYS A 284 8.84 -21.35 -16.10
N GLY A 285 10.09 -21.77 -16.01
CA GLY A 285 10.46 -23.16 -15.74
C GLY A 285 9.95 -23.66 -14.38
N MET A 286 10.09 -22.83 -13.34
CA MET A 286 9.56 -23.13 -12.00
C MET A 286 8.03 -23.25 -12.00
N ALA A 287 7.33 -22.28 -12.62
CA ALA A 287 5.88 -22.28 -12.70
C ALA A 287 5.30 -23.44 -13.53
N ALA A 288 6.02 -23.91 -14.55
CA ALA A 288 5.57 -25.02 -15.40
C ALA A 288 5.66 -26.39 -14.70
N ALA A 289 6.53 -26.54 -13.68
CA ALA A 289 6.64 -27.76 -12.89
C ALA A 289 5.40 -27.98 -12.00
N ASP A 290 4.76 -26.90 -11.58
CA ASP A 290 3.43 -26.92 -10.95
C ASP A 290 2.35 -26.93 -12.04
N ALA A 291 1.96 -28.12 -12.50
CA ALA A 291 0.92 -28.29 -13.51
C ALA A 291 -0.44 -27.70 -13.05
N GLY A 292 -0.67 -26.40 -13.25
CA GLY A 292 -1.86 -25.73 -12.73
C GLY A 292 -1.97 -24.25 -13.05
N SER A 293 -2.34 -23.96 -14.30
CA SER A 293 -2.87 -22.71 -14.86
C SER A 293 -2.02 -21.44 -14.79
N SER A 294 -1.85 -20.82 -15.97
CA SER A 294 -1.63 -19.37 -16.09
C SER A 294 -2.49 -18.63 -15.07
N PRO A 295 -1.95 -17.61 -14.38
CA PRO A 295 -2.71 -16.82 -13.42
C PRO A 295 -4.07 -16.42 -14.02
N ALA A 296 -5.17 -16.77 -13.35
CA ALA A 296 -6.49 -16.42 -13.83
C ALA A 296 -6.69 -14.90 -13.83
N GLY A 297 -7.50 -14.41 -14.77
CA GLY A 297 -7.94 -13.02 -14.81
C GLY A 297 -7.07 -12.08 -15.64
N ILE A 298 -5.98 -12.54 -16.25
CA ILE A 298 -5.23 -11.73 -17.23
C ILE A 298 -6.10 -11.52 -18.48
N PRO A 299 -6.37 -10.26 -18.90
CA PRO A 299 -7.05 -9.96 -20.15
C PRO A 299 -6.35 -10.59 -21.36
N ASN A 300 -7.13 -11.04 -22.35
CA ASN A 300 -6.58 -11.58 -23.60
C ASN A 300 -5.85 -10.53 -24.45
N THR A 301 -6.09 -9.25 -24.18
CA THR A 301 -5.54 -8.13 -24.93
C THR A 301 -5.15 -7.02 -23.97
N PHE A 302 -3.97 -6.44 -24.19
CA PHE A 302 -3.51 -5.23 -23.53
C PHE A 302 -3.35 -4.09 -24.54
N PRO A 303 -3.31 -2.82 -24.08
CA PRO A 303 -3.03 -1.68 -24.95
C PRO A 303 -1.74 -1.89 -25.76
N PRO A 304 -1.67 -1.38 -27.00
CA PRO A 304 -0.50 -1.55 -27.85
C PRO A 304 0.82 -1.15 -27.18
N GLY A 305 1.84 -1.99 -27.33
CA GLY A 305 3.17 -1.75 -26.79
C GLY A 305 3.38 -2.22 -25.35
N ILE A 306 2.33 -2.65 -24.63
CA ILE A 306 2.46 -3.30 -23.32
C ILE A 306 2.54 -4.81 -23.51
N GLU A 307 3.63 -5.40 -23.04
CA GLU A 307 3.84 -6.84 -23.02
C GLU A 307 3.82 -7.33 -21.58
N ILE A 308 2.98 -8.31 -21.26
CA ILE A 308 2.84 -8.84 -19.91
C ILE A 308 3.14 -10.34 -19.88
N SER A 309 3.91 -10.74 -18.89
CA SER A 309 4.15 -12.14 -18.54
C SER A 309 3.95 -12.29 -17.05
N ALA A 310 3.29 -13.35 -16.61
CA ALA A 310 3.04 -13.57 -15.20
C ALA A 310 3.12 -15.04 -14.82
N PHE A 311 3.67 -15.29 -13.63
CA PHE A 311 4.02 -16.60 -13.14
C PHE A 311 3.60 -16.74 -11.68
N VAL A 312 3.09 -17.90 -11.32
CA VAL A 312 2.88 -18.27 -9.91
C VAL A 312 4.03 -19.18 -9.52
N ILE A 313 4.68 -18.86 -8.40
CA ILE A 313 5.80 -19.65 -7.86
C ILE A 313 5.59 -19.90 -6.36
N ASP A 314 6.32 -20.86 -5.80
CA ASP A 314 6.39 -21.04 -4.36
C ASP A 314 6.91 -19.79 -3.64
N ALA A 315 6.27 -19.47 -2.53
CA ALA A 315 6.72 -18.47 -1.57
C ALA A 315 7.76 -19.14 -0.66
N TYR A 316 9.03 -18.72 -0.78
CA TYR A 316 10.16 -19.20 0.02
C TYR A 316 10.49 -18.25 1.17
#